data_AF-A0A3M6YWM5-F1
#
_entry.id   AF-A0A3M6YWM5-F1
#
_cell.length_a   1.000
_cell.length_b   1.000
_cell.length_c   1.000
_cell.angle_alpha   90.00
_cell.angle_beta   90.00
_cell.angle_gamma   90.00
#
_symmetry.space_group_name_H-M   'P 1'
#
loop_
_entity.id
_entity.type
_entity.pdbx_description
1 polymer ?
#
loop_
_entity_poly.entity_id
_entity_poly.type
_entity_poly.pdbx_seq_one_letter_code
_entity_poly.pdbx_strand_id
1 'polypeptide(L)'
;YAYSLKNTIQDEKVSEKIEAGEKEKLQAKIDETVSWIDDNQTATKDEYESQQKELEGVANPIMVKIYGQGAEGGMPGGAGGAGAAPGGGQGGDDGPTVEEVD
;
A
#
# COMPACT_ATOMS: atom_id res chain seq x y z
N TYR A 1 -12.69 3.19 -0.83
CA TYR A 1 -11.37 2.90 -0.21
C TYR A 1 -11.52 2.28 1.17
N ALA A 2 -12.03 2.98 2.19
CA ALA A 2 -12.15 2.46 3.56
C ALA A 2 -12.91 1.12 3.66
N TYR A 3 -14.08 1.01 3.02
CA TYR A 3 -14.84 -0.25 2.95
C TYR A 3 -14.08 -1.38 2.26
N SER A 4 -13.37 -1.09 1.17
CA SER A 4 -12.53 -2.07 0.47
C SER A 4 -11.41 -2.57 1.38
N LEU A 5 -10.76 -1.65 2.10
CA LEU A 5 -9.70 -1.97 3.04
C LEU A 5 -10.21 -2.81 4.21
N LYS A 6 -11.42 -2.53 4.71
CA LYS A 6 -12.11 -3.37 5.72
C LYS A 6 -12.22 -4.82 5.26
N ASN A 7 -12.68 -5.02 4.03
CA ASN A 7 -12.78 -6.36 3.46
C ASN A 7 -11.40 -7.01 3.30
N THR A 8 -10.38 -6.25 2.87
CA THR A 8 -9.01 -6.76 2.72
C THR A 8 -8.43 -7.27 4.04
N ILE A 9 -8.60 -6.55 5.16
CA ILE A 9 -8.03 -6.97 6.45
C ILE A 9 -8.84 -8.08 7.15
N GLN A 10 -10.04 -8.34 6.65
CA GLN A 10 -10.89 -9.46 7.07
C GLN A 10 -10.66 -10.72 6.23
N ASP A 11 -10.04 -10.59 5.06
CA ASP A 11 -9.60 -11.74 4.27
C ASP A 11 -8.63 -12.59 5.09
N GLU A 12 -8.86 -13.90 5.11
CA GLU A 12 -8.11 -14.85 5.93
C GLU A 12 -6.61 -14.78 5.64
N LYS A 13 -6.22 -14.71 4.36
CA LYS A 13 -4.81 -14.70 3.94
C LYS A 13 -4.07 -13.44 4.36
N VAL A 14 -4.79 -12.32 4.46
CA VAL A 14 -4.24 -11.05 4.93
C VAL A 14 -4.23 -11.02 6.45
N SER A 15 -5.32 -11.48 7.07
CA SER A 15 -5.48 -11.55 8.53
C SER A 15 -4.40 -12.42 9.20
N GLU A 16 -3.92 -13.46 8.54
CA GLU A 16 -2.82 -14.32 9.05
C GLU A 16 -1.45 -13.64 9.01
N LYS A 17 -1.27 -12.63 8.15
CA LYS A 17 0.02 -11.94 7.93
C LYS A 17 0.17 -10.65 8.74
N ILE A 18 -0.96 -10.10 9.21
CA ILE A 18 -0.98 -8.87 10.00
C ILE A 18 -0.84 -9.20 11.49
N GLU A 19 0.04 -8.48 12.18
CA GLU A 19 0.15 -8.63 13.63
C GLU A 19 -1.13 -8.14 14.32
N ALA A 20 -1.54 -8.80 15.40
CA ALA A 20 -2.81 -8.52 16.08
C ALA A 20 -2.97 -7.04 16.48
N GLY A 21 -1.91 -6.41 17.02
CA GLY A 21 -1.94 -5.00 17.38
C GLY A 21 -2.03 -4.06 16.18
N GLU A 22 -1.39 -4.40 15.06
CA GLU A 22 -1.50 -3.63 13.82
C GLU A 22 -2.89 -3.78 13.19
N LYS A 23 -3.47 -4.99 13.26
CA LYS A 23 -4.83 -5.27 12.81
C LYS A 23 -5.85 -4.47 13.60
N GLU A 24 -5.75 -4.47 14.93
CA GLU A 24 -6.65 -3.70 15.78
C GLU A 24 -6.55 -2.20 15.49
N LYS A 25 -5.32 -1.67 15.38
CA LYS A 25 -5.09 -0.25 15.03
C LYS A 25 -5.70 0.11 13.68
N LEU A 26 -5.51 -0.74 12.67
CA LEU A 26 -6.02 -0.50 11.32
C LEU A 26 -7.54 -0.61 11.27
N GLN A 27 -8.11 -1.64 11.92
CA GLN A 27 -9.57 -1.82 12.04
C GLN A 27 -10.21 -0.60 12.71
N ALA A 28 -9.65 -0.11 13.82
CA ALA A 28 -10.15 1.08 14.50
C ALA A 28 -10.17 2.32 13.60
N LYS A 29 -9.08 2.61 12.86
CA LYS A 29 -9.04 3.77 11.96
C LYS A 29 -9.99 3.62 10.76
N ILE A 30 -10.18 2.40 10.27
CA ILE A 30 -11.17 2.10 9.23
C ILE A 30 -12.59 2.38 9.74
N ASP A 31 -12.95 1.90 10.92
CA ASP A 31 -14.29 2.08 11.48
C ASP A 31 -14.55 3.56 11.83
N GLU A 32 -13.57 4.28 12.36
CA GLU A 32 -13.63 5.74 12.55
C GLU A 32 -13.89 6.46 11.21
N THR A 33 -13.14 6.09 10.16
CA THR A 33 -13.29 6.71 8.83
C THR A 33 -14.65 6.38 8.20
N VAL A 34 -15.15 5.16 8.37
CA VAL A 34 -16.47 4.76 7.89
C VAL A 34 -17.57 5.56 8.61
N SER A 35 -17.50 5.66 9.95
CA SER A 35 -18.45 6.49 10.71
C SER A 35 -18.41 7.94 10.25
N TRP A 36 -17.21 8.49 10.05
CA TRP A 36 -17.06 9.85 9.53
C TRP A 36 -17.69 10.00 8.15
N ILE A 37 -17.51 9.06 7.22
CA ILE A 37 -18.14 9.10 5.89
C ILE A 37 -19.66 9.08 6.00
N ASP A 38 -20.21 8.24 6.87
CA ASP A 38 -21.65 8.09 7.07
C ASP A 38 -22.28 9.36 7.68
N ASP A 39 -21.57 10.03 8.59
CA ASP A 39 -22.00 11.29 9.22
C ASP A 39 -21.78 12.52 8.31
N ASN A 40 -20.88 12.43 7.33
CA ASN A 40 -20.43 13.58 6.53
C ASN A 40 -20.68 13.39 5.02
N GLN A 41 -21.84 12.86 4.63
CA GLN A 41 -22.20 12.56 3.22
C GLN A 41 -22.17 13.77 2.26
N THR A 42 -22.16 14.99 2.78
CA THR A 42 -22.12 16.25 2.02
C THR A 42 -20.82 17.03 2.21
N ALA A 43 -19.79 16.41 2.80
CA ALA A 43 -18.48 17.02 2.95
C ALA A 43 -17.86 17.40 1.60
N THR A 44 -16.99 18.39 1.65
CA THR A 44 -16.24 18.85 0.49
C THR A 44 -15.19 17.82 0.06
N LYS A 45 -14.73 17.94 -1.18
CA LYS A 45 -13.63 17.12 -1.70
C LYS A 45 -12.40 17.18 -0.80
N ASP A 46 -12.03 18.37 -0.33
CA ASP A 46 -10.83 18.59 0.49
C ASP A 46 -10.94 17.88 1.85
N GLU A 47 -12.13 17.86 2.45
CA GLU A 47 -12.41 17.13 3.69
C GLU A 47 -12.30 15.61 3.49
N TYR A 48 -12.88 15.08 2.41
CA TYR A 48 -12.74 13.67 2.05
C TYR A 48 -11.28 13.27 1.78
N GLU A 49 -10.51 14.12 1.09
CA GLU A 49 -9.09 13.90 0.84
C GLU A 49 -8.26 13.91 2.13
N SER A 50 -8.58 14.81 3.06
CA SER A 50 -7.95 14.84 4.38
C SER A 50 -8.23 13.54 5.15
N GLN A 51 -9.49 13.12 5.23
CA GLN A 51 -9.87 11.88 5.91
C GLN A 51 -9.22 10.65 5.25
N GLN A 52 -9.15 10.62 3.92
CA GLN A 52 -8.47 9.57 3.19
C GLN A 52 -6.98 9.51 3.55
N LYS A 53 -6.28 10.66 3.56
CA LYS A 53 -4.85 10.73 3.91
C LYS A 53 -4.58 10.26 5.34
N GLU A 54 -5.47 10.56 6.28
CA GLU A 54 -5.34 10.06 7.64
C GLU A 54 -5.46 8.54 7.72
N LEU A 55 -6.40 7.94 6.98
CA LEU A 55 -6.54 6.49 6.88
C LEU A 55 -5.30 5.87 6.21
N GLU A 56 -4.84 6.44 5.10
CA GLU A 56 -3.65 5.99 4.36
C GLU A 56 -2.38 6.04 5.22
N GLY A 57 -2.25 7.05 6.09
CA GLY A 57 -1.12 7.17 7.02
C GLY A 57 -0.98 5.98 7.99
N VAL A 58 -2.09 5.29 8.28
CA VAL A 58 -2.08 4.05 9.08
C VAL A 58 -2.05 2.81 8.18
N ALA A 59 -2.83 2.80 7.10
CA ALA A 59 -2.97 1.65 6.23
C ALA A 59 -1.69 1.32 5.46
N ASN A 60 -1.07 2.31 4.83
CA ASN A 60 0.08 2.09 3.93
C ASN A 60 1.26 1.36 4.61
N PRO A 61 1.76 1.77 5.80
CA PRO A 61 2.87 1.06 6.42
C PRO A 61 2.54 -0.39 6.79
N ILE A 62 1.28 -0.69 7.12
CA ILE A 62 0.83 -2.04 7.46
C ILE A 62 0.70 -2.89 6.19
N MET A 63 0.09 -2.36 5.13
CA MET A 63 -0.05 -3.06 3.86
C MET A 63 1.31 -3.36 3.23
N VAL A 64 2.28 -2.44 3.31
CA VAL A 64 3.66 -2.66 2.85
C VAL A 64 4.32 -3.84 3.58
N LYS A 65 4.12 -3.96 4.90
CA LYS A 65 4.63 -5.11 5.66
C LYS A 65 4.02 -6.43 5.18
N ILE A 66 2.70 -6.47 5.01
CA ILE A 66 1.96 -7.68 4.58
C ILE A 66 2.40 -8.14 3.19
N TYR A 67 2.51 -7.22 2.23
CA TYR A 67 2.94 -7.55 0.87
C TYR A 67 4.45 -7.79 0.76
N GLY A 68 5.25 -7.12 1.60
CA GLY A 68 6.69 -7.34 1.72
C GLY A 68 7.05 -8.72 2.28
N GLN A 69 6.27 -9.25 3.22
CA GLN A 69 6.38 -10.63 3.70
C GLN A 69 6.05 -11.66 2.60
N GLY A 70 5.28 -11.27 1.57
CA GLY A 70 5.05 -12.10 0.38
C GLY A 70 6.23 -12.13 -0.60
N ALA A 71 7.19 -11.22 -0.46
CA ALA A 71 8.37 -11.10 -1.32
C ALA A 71 9.58 -11.89 -0.79
N GLU A 72 9.48 -12.57 0.36
CA GLU A 72 10.52 -13.49 0.87
C GLU A 72 10.72 -14.77 0.04
N GLY A 73 10.07 -14.87 -1.13
CA GLY A 73 10.38 -15.86 -2.17
C GLY A 73 11.29 -15.34 -3.31
N GLY A 74 11.68 -14.06 -3.31
CA GLY A 74 12.47 -13.53 -4.42
C GLY A 74 13.00 -12.12 -4.18
N MET A 75 14.03 -11.98 -3.35
CA MET A 75 15.27 -11.26 -3.67
C MET A 75 16.13 -11.08 -2.40
N PRO A 76 17.37 -11.60 -2.34
CA PRO A 76 18.33 -11.20 -1.33
C PRO A 76 18.97 -9.85 -1.68
N GLY A 77 18.79 -8.86 -0.80
CA GLY A 77 19.51 -7.58 -0.81
C GLY A 77 18.57 -6.43 -0.48
N GLY A 78 18.55 -5.82 0.70
CA GLY A 78 19.67 -5.51 1.58
C GLY A 78 19.94 -4.01 1.54
N ALA A 79 19.39 -3.31 2.54
CA ALA A 79 19.88 -2.05 3.12
C ALA A 79 20.14 -0.81 2.24
N GLY A 80 19.45 0.27 2.59
CA GLY A 80 20.14 1.53 2.87
C GLY A 80 20.17 2.59 1.76
N GLY A 81 19.64 3.76 2.11
CA GLY A 81 20.36 5.02 1.88
C GLY A 81 20.20 5.68 0.50
N ALA A 82 19.69 6.89 0.54
CA ALA A 82 19.95 7.91 -0.47
C ALA A 82 21.45 7.97 -0.82
N GLY A 83 21.79 7.98 -2.10
CA GLY A 83 23.16 8.30 -2.50
C GLY A 83 23.56 7.85 -3.90
N ALA A 84 23.71 8.85 -4.76
CA ALA A 84 24.66 8.91 -5.87
C ALA A 84 24.39 8.05 -7.14
N ALA A 85 24.31 8.79 -8.25
CA ALA A 85 24.27 8.33 -9.63
C ALA A 85 25.40 7.36 -10.01
N PRO A 86 25.25 6.68 -11.16
CA PRO A 86 26.38 6.50 -12.06
C PRO A 86 26.03 7.04 -13.45
N GLY A 87 26.81 8.02 -13.87
CA GLY A 87 26.93 8.35 -15.29
C GLY A 87 27.67 7.25 -16.05
N GLY A 88 27.36 7.18 -17.34
CA GLY A 88 28.31 6.83 -18.42
C GLY A 88 28.65 5.36 -18.62
N GLY A 89 28.32 4.84 -19.81
CA GLY A 89 29.03 3.68 -20.36
C GLY A 89 28.20 2.73 -21.23
N GLN A 90 27.87 3.18 -22.44
CA GLN A 90 28.11 2.50 -23.73
C GLN A 90 28.06 0.95 -23.81
N GLY A 91 27.12 0.45 -24.64
CA GLY A 91 27.37 -0.66 -25.57
C GLY A 91 26.73 -2.02 -25.25
N GLY A 92 25.99 -2.57 -26.23
CA GLY A 92 25.79 -4.03 -26.37
C GLY A 92 24.36 -4.48 -26.69
N ASP A 93 24.08 -4.57 -27.99
CA ASP A 93 23.30 -5.59 -28.72
C ASP A 93 22.00 -6.23 -28.14
N ASP A 94 20.93 -6.04 -28.94
CA ASP A 94 19.94 -7.01 -29.44
C ASP A 94 19.13 -7.94 -28.50
N GLY A 95 17.81 -7.69 -28.49
CA GLY A 95 16.76 -8.67 -28.15
C GLY A 95 15.35 -8.08 -28.21
N PRO A 96 14.32 -8.82 -28.69
CA PRO A 96 13.37 -8.31 -29.69
C PRO A 96 12.14 -7.56 -29.14
N THR A 97 11.61 -6.66 -29.98
CA THR A 97 10.37 -5.90 -29.81
C THR A 97 9.16 -6.82 -29.78
N VAL A 98 8.34 -6.74 -28.72
CA VAL A 98 6.97 -7.28 -28.76
C VAL A 98 6.03 -6.12 -29.04
N GLU A 99 5.46 -6.24 -30.22
CA GLU A 99 4.47 -5.38 -30.86
C GLU A 99 3.21 -5.22 -30.00
N GLU A 100 2.71 -4.00 -30.05
CA GLU A 100 1.31 -3.58 -29.99
C GLU A 100 0.29 -4.72 -29.97
N VAL A 101 -0.40 -4.87 -28.85
CA VAL A 101 -1.70 -5.53 -28.81
C VAL A 101 -2.71 -4.49 -28.37
N ASP A 102 -3.39 -3.95 -29.39
CA ASP A 102 -4.69 -3.27 -29.28
C ASP A 102 -5.74 -4.23 -28.69
#